data_AF-A0A554NBM7-F1
#
_entry.id   AF-A0A554NBM7-F1
#
_cell.length_a   1.000
_cell.length_b   1.000
_cell.length_c   1.000
_cell.angle_alpha   90.00
_cell.angle_beta   90.00
_cell.angle_gamma   90.00
#
_symmetry.space_group_name_H-M   'P 1'
#
loop_
_entity.id
_entity.type
_entity.pdbx_description
1 polymer ?
#
loop_
_entity_poly.entity_id
_entity_poly.type
_entity_poly.pdbx_seq_one_letter_code
_entity_poly.pdbx_strand_id
1 'polypeptide(L)'
;MSVTDKRDEMRTAREEFAEAQSELESYADEFAADVAAQQHEVDNFVDVIGDFQAEMTSTTDAFHTYNDEFATEVDRLRTDIDAQRDVIRELQDAFRAYADTFATDVTNKQDIDDLLVAVESLRTEMDTTQETFGAYADDFAADVTALRDISDLIAAIDDLREEFIAVYDAFDDYAADFDAEINQFHTTIADQRDSFDATTDAFVEYREEFYGEEVGSLVKAIDDFQQEISDFRAEFETTEDAFATFARDFYGHGVTAEAVAAEAEAESLSGETDVDAEAEGPPDEAGGESADTEGEVSASVEVETAAPDADSNPVDATDEAEEKNGEEETKEETSEDMIECRVCGEYYQAITEPHLQTHDMTIQAYRDEFGEDVPLRPGDQA
;
A
#
# COMPACT_ATOMS: atom_id res chain seq x y z
N MET A 1 -64.96 176.89 -71.43
CA MET A 1 -64.87 175.46 -71.77
C MET A 1 -65.69 175.22 -73.02
N SER A 2 -65.01 174.93 -74.13
CA SER A 2 -65.67 174.52 -75.37
C SER A 2 -66.10 173.05 -75.27
N VAL A 3 -67.03 172.62 -76.12
CA VAL A 3 -67.41 171.20 -76.26
C VAL A 3 -66.19 170.34 -76.66
N THR A 4 -65.18 170.96 -77.29
CA THR A 4 -63.91 170.33 -77.65
C THR A 4 -63.08 170.02 -76.40
N ASP A 5 -62.96 170.97 -75.46
CA ASP A 5 -62.20 170.76 -74.21
C ASP A 5 -62.76 169.57 -73.40
N LYS A 6 -64.09 169.46 -73.31
CA LYS A 6 -64.77 168.35 -72.61
C LYS A 6 -64.62 167.00 -73.32
N ARG A 7 -64.49 167.03 -74.65
CA ARG A 7 -64.27 165.83 -75.47
C ARG A 7 -62.82 165.36 -75.33
N ASP A 8 -61.87 166.28 -75.26
CA ASP A 8 -60.46 165.99 -75.02
C ASP A 8 -60.25 165.47 -73.60
N GLU A 9 -60.89 166.06 -72.59
CA GLU A 9 -60.86 165.60 -71.20
C GLU A 9 -61.50 164.21 -71.03
N MET A 10 -62.61 163.93 -71.73
CA MET A 10 -63.19 162.57 -71.79
C MET A 10 -62.32 161.59 -72.58
N ARG A 11 -61.54 162.06 -73.57
CA ARG A 11 -60.60 161.22 -74.31
C ARG A 11 -59.42 160.86 -73.43
N THR A 12 -58.85 161.83 -72.72
CA THR A 12 -57.79 161.66 -71.73
C THR A 12 -58.24 160.76 -70.57
N ALA A 13 -59.41 161.00 -69.97
CA ALA A 13 -59.93 160.13 -68.91
C ALA A 13 -60.20 158.69 -69.40
N ARG A 14 -60.54 158.52 -70.70
CA ARG A 14 -60.73 157.19 -71.30
C ARG A 14 -59.40 156.51 -71.63
N GLU A 15 -58.37 157.30 -71.99
CA GLU A 15 -56.99 156.84 -72.17
C GLU A 15 -56.40 156.44 -70.80
N GLU A 16 -56.54 157.27 -69.76
CA GLU A 16 -56.13 156.96 -68.38
C GLU A 16 -56.89 155.76 -67.79
N PHE A 17 -58.18 155.61 -68.07
CA PHE A 17 -58.94 154.44 -67.65
C PHE A 17 -58.52 153.17 -68.40
N ALA A 18 -58.20 153.27 -69.69
CA ALA A 18 -57.67 152.15 -70.46
C ALA A 18 -56.26 151.76 -70.00
N GLU A 19 -55.44 152.74 -69.61
CA GLU A 19 -54.11 152.53 -69.03
C GLU A 19 -54.23 151.86 -67.65
N ALA A 20 -55.07 152.37 -66.75
CA ALA A 20 -55.34 151.75 -65.46
C ALA A 20 -55.96 150.35 -65.60
N GLN A 21 -56.84 150.13 -66.59
CA GLN A 21 -57.37 148.80 -66.89
C GLN A 21 -56.25 147.87 -67.36
N SER A 22 -55.38 148.32 -68.26
CA SER A 22 -54.24 147.54 -68.75
C SER A 22 -53.22 147.23 -67.65
N GLU A 23 -52.97 148.18 -66.74
CA GLU A 23 -52.08 147.99 -65.59
C GLU A 23 -52.69 147.01 -64.58
N LEU A 24 -54.00 147.05 -64.37
CA LEU A 24 -54.72 146.12 -63.50
C LEU A 24 -54.81 144.71 -64.10
N GLU A 25 -54.97 144.59 -65.43
CA GLU A 25 -54.86 143.31 -66.15
C GLU A 25 -53.43 142.75 -66.03
N SER A 26 -52.40 143.60 -66.17
CA SER A 26 -50.99 143.19 -65.96
C SER A 26 -50.72 142.72 -64.52
N TYR A 27 -51.24 143.42 -63.51
CA TYR A 27 -51.12 143.00 -62.11
C TYR A 27 -51.89 141.71 -61.83
N ALA A 28 -53.07 141.53 -62.44
CA ALA A 28 -53.85 140.31 -62.32
C ALA A 28 -53.13 139.11 -62.95
N ASP A 29 -52.48 139.31 -64.10
CA ASP A 29 -51.66 138.28 -64.76
C ASP A 29 -50.40 137.94 -63.95
N GLU A 30 -49.71 138.94 -63.39
CA GLU A 30 -48.55 138.73 -62.52
C GLU A 30 -48.93 138.01 -61.22
N PHE A 31 -50.04 138.41 -60.59
CA PHE A 31 -50.58 137.72 -59.42
C PHE A 31 -51.00 136.27 -59.74
N ALA A 32 -51.64 136.04 -60.90
CA ALA A 32 -51.99 134.69 -61.33
C ALA A 32 -50.75 133.82 -61.58
N ALA A 33 -49.69 134.40 -62.14
CA ALA A 33 -48.41 133.72 -62.34
C ALA A 33 -47.72 133.40 -60.99
N ASP A 34 -47.73 134.33 -60.04
CA ASP A 34 -47.17 134.13 -58.69
C ASP A 34 -47.94 133.05 -57.91
N VAL A 35 -49.28 133.10 -57.96
CA VAL A 35 -50.13 132.04 -57.38
C VAL A 35 -49.86 130.68 -58.01
N ALA A 36 -49.68 130.61 -59.34
CA ALA A 36 -49.35 129.36 -60.02
C ALA A 36 -47.96 128.85 -59.64
N ALA A 37 -46.96 129.73 -59.51
CA ALA A 37 -45.63 129.37 -59.04
C ALA A 37 -45.65 128.86 -57.59
N GLN A 38 -46.40 129.54 -56.71
CA GLN A 38 -46.53 129.14 -55.32
C GLN A 38 -47.33 127.85 -55.15
N GLN A 39 -48.35 127.61 -55.99
CA GLN A 39 -49.03 126.31 -56.06
C GLN A 39 -48.06 125.20 -56.44
N HIS A 40 -47.22 125.42 -57.46
CA HIS A 40 -46.21 124.45 -57.87
C HIS A 40 -45.18 124.18 -56.75
N GLU A 41 -44.75 125.21 -56.00
CA GLU A 41 -43.87 125.02 -54.84
C GLU A 41 -44.54 124.23 -53.71
N VAL A 42 -45.82 124.49 -53.42
CA VAL A 42 -46.61 123.75 -52.43
C VAL A 42 -46.76 122.29 -52.86
N ASP A 43 -47.09 122.03 -54.12
CA ASP A 43 -47.22 120.68 -54.68
C ASP A 43 -45.89 119.92 -54.57
N ASN A 44 -44.78 120.55 -54.93
CA ASN A 44 -43.44 119.97 -54.76
C ASN A 44 -43.11 119.68 -53.29
N PHE A 45 -43.49 120.55 -52.35
CA PHE A 45 -43.26 120.31 -50.93
C PHE A 45 -44.12 119.15 -50.40
N VAL A 46 -45.35 119.03 -50.88
CA VAL A 46 -46.24 117.91 -50.57
C VAL A 46 -45.66 116.60 -51.07
N ASP A 47 -45.12 116.58 -52.30
CA ASP A 47 -44.45 115.40 -52.85
C ASP A 47 -43.22 115.00 -52.01
N VAL A 48 -42.35 115.96 -51.65
CA VAL A 48 -41.18 115.70 -50.79
C VAL A 48 -41.57 115.18 -49.40
N ILE A 49 -42.64 115.71 -48.79
CA ILE A 49 -43.17 115.17 -47.53
C ILE A 49 -43.68 113.74 -47.72
N GLY A 50 -44.38 113.48 -48.83
CA GLY A 50 -44.86 112.15 -49.19
C GLY A 50 -43.71 111.14 -49.30
N ASP A 51 -42.65 111.51 -50.02
CA ASP A 51 -41.44 110.70 -50.17
C ASP A 51 -40.75 110.43 -48.84
N PHE A 52 -40.57 111.46 -48.00
CA PHE A 52 -39.97 111.31 -46.68
C PHE A 52 -40.80 110.41 -45.75
N GLN A 53 -42.14 110.53 -45.78
CA GLN A 53 -43.02 109.64 -45.02
C GLN A 53 -42.93 108.19 -45.51
N ALA A 54 -42.83 107.98 -46.82
CA ALA A 54 -42.62 106.66 -47.40
C ALA A 54 -41.27 106.05 -46.98
N GLU A 55 -40.19 106.85 -46.98
CA GLU A 55 -38.86 106.42 -46.53
C GLU A 55 -38.84 106.07 -45.03
N MET A 56 -39.47 106.90 -44.19
CA MET A 56 -39.61 106.63 -42.75
C MET A 56 -40.40 105.34 -42.48
N THR A 57 -41.49 105.12 -43.23
CA THR A 57 -42.29 103.90 -43.14
C THR A 57 -41.47 102.69 -43.56
N SER A 58 -40.78 102.77 -44.70
CA SER A 58 -39.91 101.70 -45.19
C SER A 58 -38.78 101.38 -44.22
N THR A 59 -38.17 102.39 -43.59
CA THR A 59 -37.12 102.19 -42.58
C THR A 59 -37.67 101.54 -41.32
N THR A 60 -38.86 101.94 -40.88
CA THR A 60 -39.55 101.36 -39.72
C THR A 60 -39.89 99.90 -39.97
N ASP A 61 -40.42 99.57 -41.16
CA ASP A 61 -40.72 98.20 -41.57
C ASP A 61 -39.45 97.33 -41.64
N ALA A 62 -38.36 97.87 -42.17
CA ALA A 62 -37.07 97.19 -42.19
C ALA A 62 -36.54 96.90 -40.78
N PHE A 63 -36.68 97.84 -39.85
CA PHE A 63 -36.26 97.65 -38.46
C PHE A 63 -37.11 96.61 -37.73
N HIS A 64 -38.43 96.60 -37.97
CA HIS A 64 -39.31 95.56 -37.43
C HIS A 64 -38.94 94.18 -37.97
N THR A 65 -38.70 94.06 -39.27
CA THR A 65 -38.26 92.81 -39.91
C THR A 65 -36.96 92.30 -39.29
N TYR A 66 -35.95 93.17 -39.17
CA TYR A 66 -34.68 92.81 -38.51
C TYR A 66 -34.87 92.37 -37.06
N ASN A 67 -35.74 93.06 -36.29
CA ASN A 67 -35.96 92.73 -34.89
C ASN A 67 -36.68 91.38 -34.73
N ASP A 68 -37.64 91.07 -35.61
CA ASP A 68 -38.32 89.77 -35.64
C ASP A 68 -37.36 88.64 -36.02
N GLU A 69 -36.49 88.86 -37.00
CA GLU A 69 -35.42 87.92 -37.37
C GLU A 69 -34.43 87.72 -36.22
N PHE A 70 -34.00 88.79 -35.57
CA PHE A 70 -33.10 88.74 -34.42
C PHE A 70 -33.72 87.97 -33.24
N ALA A 71 -34.99 88.23 -32.92
CA ALA A 71 -35.70 87.51 -31.87
C ALA A 71 -35.79 86.01 -32.19
N THR A 72 -36.10 85.67 -33.45
CA THR A 72 -36.15 84.28 -33.92
C THR A 72 -34.79 83.60 -33.78
N GLU A 73 -33.70 84.26 -34.15
CA GLU A 73 -32.35 83.70 -34.04
C GLU A 73 -31.89 83.55 -32.59
N VAL A 74 -32.27 84.49 -31.71
CA VAL A 74 -32.00 84.38 -30.27
C VAL A 74 -32.74 83.19 -29.66
N ASP A 75 -34.01 82.98 -30.02
CA ASP A 75 -34.78 81.84 -29.52
C ASP A 75 -34.27 80.51 -30.07
N ARG A 76 -33.82 80.50 -31.33
CA ARG A 76 -33.10 79.36 -31.92
C ARG A 76 -31.81 79.07 -31.14
N LEU A 77 -30.98 80.08 -30.86
CA LEU A 77 -29.74 79.92 -30.09
C LEU A 77 -30.00 79.41 -28.67
N ARG A 78 -31.04 79.90 -27.98
CA ARG A 78 -31.43 79.40 -26.66
C ARG A 78 -31.81 77.93 -26.72
N THR A 79 -32.59 77.55 -27.72
CA THR A 79 -32.99 76.15 -27.95
C THR A 79 -31.75 75.27 -28.19
N ASP A 80 -30.82 75.73 -29.02
CA ASP A 80 -29.57 75.02 -29.31
C ASP A 80 -28.69 74.88 -28.05
N ILE A 81 -28.62 75.91 -27.19
CA ILE A 81 -27.88 75.89 -25.91
C ILE A 81 -28.51 74.90 -24.93
N ASP A 82 -29.83 74.89 -24.80
CA ASP A 82 -30.51 73.97 -23.89
C ASP A 82 -30.36 72.53 -24.35
N ALA A 83 -30.45 72.27 -25.66
CA ALA A 83 -30.14 70.96 -26.23
C ALA A 83 -28.69 70.53 -25.95
N GLN A 84 -27.70 71.43 -26.10
CA GLN A 84 -26.31 71.12 -25.75
C GLN A 84 -26.13 70.81 -24.26
N ARG A 85 -26.82 71.55 -23.38
CA ARG A 85 -26.77 71.28 -21.94
C ARG A 85 -27.34 69.91 -21.59
N ASP A 86 -28.41 69.49 -22.26
CA ASP A 86 -29.00 68.18 -22.07
C ASP A 86 -28.04 67.07 -22.53
N VAL A 87 -27.38 67.23 -23.69
CA VAL A 87 -26.34 66.30 -24.15
C VAL A 87 -25.18 66.21 -23.15
N ILE A 88 -24.74 67.34 -22.57
CA ILE A 88 -23.66 67.33 -21.55
C ILE A 88 -24.11 66.59 -20.29
N ARG A 89 -25.36 66.76 -19.84
CA ARG A 89 -25.90 66.04 -18.68
C ARG A 89 -25.98 64.54 -18.94
N GLU A 90 -26.49 64.14 -20.10
CA GLU A 90 -26.57 62.73 -20.51
C GLU A 90 -25.17 62.09 -20.54
N LEU A 91 -24.18 62.79 -21.08
CA LEU A 91 -22.79 62.33 -21.08
C LEU A 91 -22.23 62.19 -19.65
N GLN A 92 -22.52 63.13 -18.76
CA GLN A 92 -22.10 63.07 -17.36
C GLN A 92 -22.74 61.89 -16.62
N ASP A 93 -24.02 61.62 -16.86
CA ASP A 93 -24.73 60.49 -16.27
C ASP A 93 -24.18 59.16 -16.80
N ALA A 94 -23.88 59.07 -18.09
CA ALA A 94 -23.23 57.91 -18.69
C ALA A 94 -21.83 57.65 -18.09
N PHE A 95 -21.01 58.69 -17.92
CA PHE A 95 -19.70 58.56 -17.27
C PHE A 95 -19.80 58.14 -15.82
N ARG A 96 -20.79 58.66 -15.08
CA ARG A 96 -21.03 58.25 -13.69
C ARG A 96 -21.42 56.77 -13.62
N ALA A 97 -22.35 56.33 -14.46
CA ALA A 97 -22.75 54.92 -14.52
C ALA A 97 -21.58 53.99 -14.90
N TYR A 98 -20.72 54.42 -15.83
CA TYR A 98 -19.50 53.70 -16.16
C TYR A 98 -18.53 53.65 -14.97
N ALA A 99 -18.32 54.76 -14.27
CA ALA A 99 -17.44 54.82 -13.10
C ALA A 99 -17.93 53.91 -11.97
N ASP A 100 -19.24 53.87 -11.69
CA ASP A 100 -19.84 53.00 -10.68
C ASP A 100 -19.67 51.51 -11.06
N THR A 101 -19.88 51.17 -12.34
CA THR A 101 -19.66 49.82 -12.87
C THR A 101 -18.19 49.41 -12.75
N PHE A 102 -17.27 50.31 -13.14
CA PHE A 102 -15.84 50.08 -13.03
C PHE A 102 -15.40 49.88 -11.57
N ALA A 103 -15.89 50.72 -10.64
CA ALA A 103 -15.59 50.58 -9.22
C ALA A 103 -16.08 49.24 -8.66
N THR A 104 -17.26 48.80 -9.09
CA THR A 104 -17.82 47.50 -8.71
C THR A 104 -16.97 46.35 -9.27
N ASP A 105 -16.61 46.40 -10.55
CA ASP A 105 -15.78 45.37 -11.19
C ASP A 105 -14.38 45.29 -10.55
N VAL A 106 -13.77 46.43 -10.23
CA VAL A 106 -12.49 46.47 -9.51
C VAL A 106 -12.62 45.86 -8.12
N THR A 107 -13.70 46.19 -7.38
CA THR A 107 -13.94 45.62 -6.05
C THR A 107 -14.10 44.10 -6.14
N ASN A 108 -14.92 43.61 -7.07
CA ASN A 108 -15.16 42.18 -7.27
C ASN A 108 -13.88 41.43 -7.69
N LYS A 109 -13.00 42.06 -8.49
CA LYS A 109 -11.72 41.45 -8.90
C LYS A 109 -10.64 41.52 -7.81
N GLN A 110 -10.72 42.48 -6.91
CA GLN A 110 -9.84 42.60 -5.75
C GLN A 110 -10.29 41.73 -4.58
N ASP A 111 -11.56 41.34 -4.56
CA ASP A 111 -12.08 40.37 -3.61
C ASP A 111 -11.50 38.98 -3.90
N ILE A 112 -10.40 38.68 -3.21
CA ILE A 112 -9.67 37.42 -3.29
C ILE A 112 -9.86 36.59 -2.02
N ASP A 113 -10.83 36.94 -1.16
CA ASP A 113 -11.03 36.29 0.13
C ASP A 113 -11.35 34.80 -0.05
N ASP A 114 -12.21 34.46 -1.02
CA ASP A 114 -12.53 33.07 -1.36
C ASP A 114 -11.29 32.28 -1.83
N LEU A 115 -10.41 32.91 -2.62
CA LEU A 115 -9.17 32.28 -3.07
C LEU A 115 -8.20 32.06 -1.89
N LEU A 116 -8.11 33.03 -0.97
CA LEU A 116 -7.27 32.89 0.23
C LEU A 116 -7.80 31.79 1.15
N VAL A 117 -9.11 31.67 1.32
CA VAL A 117 -9.75 30.57 2.07
C VAL A 117 -9.46 29.22 1.41
N ALA A 118 -9.58 29.13 0.07
CA ALA A 118 -9.26 27.89 -0.65
C ALA A 118 -7.79 27.48 -0.51
N VAL A 119 -6.85 28.43 -0.58
CA VAL A 119 -5.41 28.18 -0.40
C VAL A 119 -5.11 27.69 1.02
N GLU A 120 -5.77 28.26 2.04
CA GLU A 120 -5.56 27.82 3.43
C GLU A 120 -6.14 26.43 3.69
N SER A 121 -7.29 26.11 3.08
CA SER A 121 -7.85 24.76 3.11
C SER A 121 -6.89 23.75 2.50
N LEU A 122 -6.33 24.05 1.32
CA LEU A 122 -5.36 23.19 0.65
C LEU A 122 -4.11 22.96 1.50
N ARG A 123 -3.58 24.01 2.15
CA ARG A 123 -2.44 23.87 3.07
C ARG A 123 -2.75 22.95 4.24
N THR A 124 -3.92 23.11 4.85
CA THR A 124 -4.37 22.25 5.95
C THR A 124 -4.45 20.79 5.53
N GLU A 125 -4.96 20.51 4.32
CA GLU A 125 -5.01 19.16 3.76
C GLU A 125 -3.62 18.58 3.50
N MET A 126 -2.68 19.39 2.97
CA MET A 126 -1.29 18.98 2.76
C MET A 126 -0.60 18.63 4.08
N ASP A 127 -0.75 19.47 5.10
CA ASP A 127 -0.18 19.24 6.43
C ASP A 127 -0.74 17.95 7.06
N THR A 128 -2.06 17.76 6.99
CA THR A 128 -2.73 16.53 7.48
C THR A 128 -2.21 15.28 6.76
N THR A 129 -2.02 15.38 5.45
CA THR A 129 -1.48 14.28 4.63
C THR A 129 -0.05 13.97 5.04
N GLN A 130 0.79 15.00 5.22
CA GLN A 130 2.18 14.84 5.67
C GLN A 130 2.26 14.18 7.05
N GLU A 131 1.43 14.60 8.01
CA GLU A 131 1.38 13.98 9.34
C GLU A 131 0.99 12.50 9.26
N THR A 132 0.01 12.17 8.41
CA THR A 132 -0.45 10.79 8.19
C THR A 132 0.67 9.92 7.62
N PHE A 133 1.37 10.39 6.59
CA PHE A 133 2.52 9.67 6.03
C PHE A 133 3.68 9.54 7.02
N GLY A 134 3.90 10.57 7.85
CA GLY A 134 4.88 10.52 8.93
C GLY A 134 4.57 9.40 9.92
N ALA A 135 3.31 9.32 10.38
CA ALA A 135 2.87 8.25 11.28
C ALA A 135 3.04 6.86 10.67
N TYR A 136 2.65 6.66 9.40
CA TYR A 136 2.87 5.39 8.71
C TYR A 136 4.36 5.03 8.57
N ALA A 137 5.22 6.01 8.32
CA ALA A 137 6.66 5.77 8.22
C ALA A 137 7.26 5.37 9.57
N ASP A 138 6.81 5.99 10.66
CA ASP A 138 7.24 5.65 12.03
C ASP A 138 6.77 4.24 12.43
N ASP A 139 5.51 3.91 12.16
CA ASP A 139 4.95 2.56 12.40
C ASP A 139 5.72 1.50 11.60
N PHE A 140 5.96 1.76 10.31
CA PHE A 140 6.75 0.86 9.46
C PHE A 140 8.18 0.68 9.98
N ALA A 141 8.83 1.74 10.45
CA ALA A 141 10.17 1.65 11.03
C ALA A 141 10.19 0.84 12.33
N ALA A 142 9.15 0.98 13.16
CA ALA A 142 8.97 0.19 14.38
C ALA A 142 8.77 -1.29 14.05
N ASP A 143 7.89 -1.62 13.10
CA ASP A 143 7.65 -2.98 12.65
C ASP A 143 8.90 -3.64 12.08
N VAL A 144 9.66 -2.92 11.24
CA VAL A 144 10.94 -3.42 10.71
C VAL A 144 11.94 -3.66 11.83
N THR A 145 11.97 -2.80 12.86
CA THR A 145 12.84 -2.98 14.02
C THR A 145 12.43 -4.22 14.81
N ALA A 146 11.14 -4.42 15.06
CA ALA A 146 10.62 -5.59 15.74
C ALA A 146 10.90 -6.89 14.97
N LEU A 147 10.70 -6.90 13.64
CA LEU A 147 10.99 -8.06 12.80
C LEU A 147 12.49 -8.37 12.72
N ARG A 148 13.35 -7.37 12.85
CA ARG A 148 14.81 -7.54 12.89
C ARG A 148 15.33 -7.98 14.24
N ASP A 149 14.56 -7.78 15.31
CA ASP A 149 14.94 -8.21 16.64
C ASP A 149 14.78 -9.73 16.77
N ILE A 150 15.85 -10.43 16.39
CA ILE A 150 15.98 -11.88 16.50
C ILE A 150 16.70 -12.29 17.78
N SER A 151 16.84 -11.40 18.76
CA SER A 151 17.58 -11.66 19.99
C SER A 151 17.00 -12.84 20.77
N ASP A 152 15.67 -12.95 20.83
CA ASP A 152 14.98 -14.08 21.49
C ASP A 152 15.24 -15.40 20.77
N LEU A 153 15.28 -15.39 19.42
CA LEU A 153 15.61 -16.58 18.63
C LEU A 153 17.06 -17.00 18.86
N ILE A 154 17.99 -16.04 18.93
CA ILE A 154 19.40 -16.33 19.23
C ILE A 154 19.52 -16.92 20.63
N ALA A 155 18.84 -16.34 21.62
CA ALA A 155 18.84 -16.87 22.99
C ALA A 155 18.31 -18.30 23.05
N ALA A 156 17.19 -18.59 22.37
CA ALA A 156 16.64 -19.95 22.31
C ALA A 156 17.58 -20.95 21.61
N ILE A 157 18.33 -20.52 20.59
CA ILE A 157 19.34 -21.36 19.93
C ILE A 157 20.52 -21.64 20.87
N ASP A 158 20.97 -20.63 21.63
CA ASP A 158 22.05 -20.79 22.60
C ASP A 158 21.63 -21.71 23.75
N ASP A 159 20.41 -21.55 24.29
CA ASP A 159 19.84 -22.44 25.30
C ASP A 159 19.79 -23.91 24.80
N LEU A 160 19.27 -24.13 23.59
CA LEU A 160 19.22 -25.47 22.98
C LEU A 160 20.63 -26.05 22.79
N ARG A 161 21.60 -25.23 22.41
CA ARG A 161 22.99 -25.66 22.25
C ARG A 161 23.60 -26.08 23.58
N GLU A 162 23.33 -25.36 24.66
CA GLU A 162 23.76 -25.75 26.00
C GLU A 162 23.13 -27.07 26.45
N GLU A 163 21.85 -27.29 26.17
CA GLU A 163 21.19 -28.58 26.43
C GLU A 163 21.87 -29.74 25.67
N PHE A 164 22.21 -29.55 24.39
CA PHE A 164 22.94 -30.56 23.62
C PHE A 164 24.32 -30.87 24.18
N ILE A 165 25.04 -29.86 24.67
CA ILE A 165 26.35 -30.04 25.32
C ILE A 165 26.17 -30.85 26.61
N ALA A 166 25.19 -30.50 27.44
CA ALA A 166 24.92 -31.22 28.69
C ALA A 166 24.53 -32.70 28.44
N VAL A 167 23.73 -32.96 27.41
CA VAL A 167 23.41 -34.33 26.98
C VAL A 167 24.66 -35.07 26.51
N TYR A 168 25.50 -34.42 25.70
CA TYR A 168 26.75 -35.02 25.23
C TYR A 168 27.67 -35.40 26.39
N ASP A 169 27.88 -34.49 27.35
CA ASP A 169 28.71 -34.74 28.54
C ASP A 169 28.12 -35.89 29.38
N ALA A 170 26.80 -35.95 29.57
CA ALA A 170 26.16 -37.06 30.27
C ALA A 170 26.32 -38.42 29.57
N PHE A 171 26.33 -38.44 28.23
CA PHE A 171 26.63 -39.65 27.46
C PHE A 171 28.10 -40.06 27.56
N ASP A 172 29.02 -39.10 27.56
CA ASP A 172 30.46 -39.36 27.72
C ASP A 172 30.76 -39.93 29.12
N ASP A 173 30.17 -39.33 30.17
CA ASP A 173 30.24 -39.82 31.55
C ASP A 173 29.68 -41.24 31.66
N TYR A 174 28.48 -41.49 31.12
CA TYR A 174 27.88 -42.83 31.11
C TYR A 174 28.77 -43.84 30.38
N ALA A 175 29.35 -43.48 29.24
CA ALA A 175 30.23 -44.36 28.48
C ALA A 175 31.50 -44.71 29.27
N ALA A 176 32.09 -43.72 29.97
CA ALA A 176 33.24 -43.93 30.83
C ALA A 176 32.92 -44.85 32.03
N ASP A 177 31.77 -44.64 32.69
CA ASP A 177 31.29 -45.49 33.77
C ASP A 177 31.06 -46.93 33.29
N PHE A 178 30.39 -47.10 32.15
CA PHE A 178 30.14 -48.42 31.55
C PHE A 178 31.46 -49.15 31.21
N ASP A 179 32.42 -48.46 30.60
CA ASP A 179 33.75 -49.03 30.32
C ASP A 179 34.47 -49.45 31.62
N ALA A 180 34.34 -48.66 32.70
CA ALA A 180 34.91 -49.00 34.00
C ALA A 180 34.25 -50.25 34.61
N GLU A 181 32.92 -50.35 34.55
CA GLU A 181 32.16 -51.53 35.01
C GLU A 181 32.54 -52.79 34.23
N ILE A 182 32.67 -52.70 32.90
CA ILE A 182 33.10 -53.83 32.07
C ILE A 182 34.52 -54.27 32.44
N ASN A 183 35.43 -53.33 32.66
CA ASN A 183 36.80 -53.65 33.10
C ASN A 183 36.82 -54.30 34.49
N GLN A 184 35.98 -53.84 35.42
CA GLN A 184 35.83 -54.44 36.73
C GLN A 184 35.25 -55.86 36.64
N PHE A 185 34.24 -56.06 35.79
CA PHE A 185 33.64 -57.36 35.53
C PHE A 185 34.66 -58.35 34.95
N HIS A 186 35.46 -57.93 33.97
CA HIS A 186 36.55 -58.74 33.43
C HIS A 186 37.59 -59.10 34.49
N THR A 187 37.94 -58.17 35.37
CA THR A 187 38.85 -58.44 36.50
C THR A 187 38.25 -59.47 37.44
N THR A 188 36.97 -59.32 37.79
CA THR A 188 36.25 -60.27 38.66
C THR A 188 36.17 -61.67 38.04
N ILE A 189 35.92 -61.78 36.73
CA ILE A 189 35.95 -63.06 36.01
C ILE A 189 37.36 -63.67 36.02
N ALA A 190 38.40 -62.86 35.82
CA ALA A 190 39.77 -63.32 35.87
C ALA A 190 40.10 -63.87 37.26
N ASP A 191 39.78 -63.14 38.33
CA ASP A 191 39.97 -63.59 39.72
C ASP A 191 39.18 -64.88 40.02
N GLN A 192 37.95 -65.00 39.51
CA GLN A 192 37.15 -66.22 39.65
C GLN A 192 37.78 -67.41 38.92
N ARG A 193 38.30 -67.21 37.71
CA ARG A 193 39.02 -68.25 36.96
C ARG A 193 40.27 -68.67 37.70
N ASP A 194 41.08 -67.72 38.17
CA ASP A 194 42.30 -68.00 38.93
C ASP A 194 41.97 -68.76 40.23
N SER A 195 40.88 -68.41 40.92
CA SER A 195 40.40 -69.16 42.11
C SER A 195 39.93 -70.58 41.77
N PHE A 196 39.28 -70.77 40.61
CA PHE A 196 38.84 -72.10 40.17
C PHE A 196 40.03 -72.97 39.75
N ASP A 197 41.01 -72.38 39.07
CA ASP A 197 42.26 -73.04 38.71
C ASP A 197 43.03 -73.45 39.98
N ALA A 198 43.14 -72.56 40.97
CA ALA A 198 43.75 -72.89 42.27
C ALA A 198 42.99 -74.00 43.02
N THR A 199 41.65 -74.00 42.98
CA THR A 199 40.83 -75.07 43.57
C THR A 199 41.04 -76.40 42.84
N THR A 200 41.16 -76.35 41.52
CA THR A 200 41.44 -77.50 40.67
C THR A 200 42.83 -78.07 40.99
N ASP A 201 43.85 -77.21 41.10
CA ASP A 201 45.20 -77.60 41.49
C ASP A 201 45.22 -78.23 42.89
N ALA A 202 44.54 -77.64 43.87
CA ALA A 202 44.43 -78.18 45.22
C ALA A 202 43.69 -79.54 45.26
N PHE A 203 42.65 -79.72 44.43
CA PHE A 203 41.96 -81.01 44.30
C PHE A 203 42.85 -82.05 43.63
N VAL A 204 43.65 -81.67 42.63
CA VAL A 204 44.65 -82.55 42.01
C VAL A 204 45.70 -82.97 43.03
N GLU A 205 46.23 -82.04 43.83
CA GLU A 205 47.20 -82.30 44.90
C GLU A 205 46.58 -83.22 45.97
N TYR A 206 45.39 -82.90 46.49
CA TYR A 206 44.66 -83.75 47.43
C TYR A 206 44.44 -85.15 46.88
N ARG A 207 44.03 -85.27 45.60
CA ARG A 207 43.84 -86.56 44.95
C ARG A 207 45.14 -87.34 44.89
N GLU A 208 46.25 -86.69 44.53
CA GLU A 208 47.57 -87.34 44.49
C GLU A 208 48.05 -87.77 45.87
N GLU A 209 47.86 -86.95 46.91
CA GLU A 209 48.17 -87.28 48.31
C GLU A 209 47.29 -88.43 48.82
N PHE A 210 45.96 -88.34 48.64
CA PHE A 210 45.02 -89.38 49.05
C PHE A 210 45.30 -90.72 48.36
N TYR A 211 45.48 -90.74 47.03
CA TYR A 211 45.78 -91.98 46.33
C TYR A 211 47.21 -92.48 46.54
N GLY A 212 48.18 -91.57 46.63
CA GLY A 212 49.60 -91.90 46.76
C GLY A 212 50.01 -92.33 48.16
N GLU A 213 49.58 -91.57 49.18
CA GLU A 213 49.97 -91.81 50.57
C GLU A 213 48.93 -92.64 51.31
N GLU A 214 47.68 -92.20 51.37
CA GLU A 214 46.67 -92.86 52.20
C GLU A 214 46.22 -94.20 51.62
N VAL A 215 45.69 -94.21 50.39
CA VAL A 215 45.29 -95.44 49.70
C VAL A 215 46.50 -96.32 49.42
N GLY A 216 47.63 -95.73 49.05
CA GLY A 216 48.90 -96.47 48.90
C GLY A 216 49.32 -97.18 50.20
N SER A 217 49.23 -96.52 51.35
CA SER A 217 49.52 -97.12 52.64
C SER A 217 48.51 -98.20 53.04
N LEU A 218 47.22 -98.00 52.73
CA LEU A 218 46.17 -98.97 52.99
C LEU A 218 46.34 -100.22 52.15
N VAL A 219 46.62 -100.07 50.85
CA VAL A 219 46.94 -101.19 49.96
C VAL A 219 48.17 -101.93 50.46
N LYS A 220 49.21 -101.21 50.89
CA LYS A 220 50.39 -101.82 51.49
C LYS A 220 50.08 -102.57 52.79
N ALA A 221 49.25 -102.00 53.66
CA ALA A 221 48.83 -102.66 54.90
C ALA A 221 47.98 -103.91 54.61
N ILE A 222 47.17 -103.89 53.55
CA ILE A 222 46.45 -105.06 53.06
C ILE A 222 47.42 -106.12 52.52
N ASP A 223 48.42 -105.73 51.74
CA ASP A 223 49.46 -106.64 51.24
C ASP A 223 50.25 -107.26 52.41
N ASP A 224 50.68 -106.44 53.38
CA ASP A 224 51.39 -106.90 54.58
C ASP A 224 50.50 -107.83 55.42
N PHE A 225 49.21 -107.55 55.57
CA PHE A 225 48.26 -108.44 56.26
C PHE A 225 48.01 -109.73 55.49
N GLN A 226 47.93 -109.70 54.16
CA GLN A 226 47.82 -110.90 53.33
C GLN A 226 49.09 -111.76 53.42
N GLN A 227 50.26 -111.11 53.49
CA GLN A 227 51.54 -111.75 53.75
C GLN A 227 51.52 -112.39 55.14
N GLU A 228 51.06 -111.69 56.17
CA GLU A 228 50.95 -112.20 57.54
C GLU A 228 49.96 -113.36 57.65
N ILE A 229 48.83 -113.33 56.93
CA ILE A 229 47.92 -114.47 56.79
C ILE A 229 48.61 -115.64 56.09
N SER A 230 49.40 -115.38 55.06
CA SER A 230 50.14 -116.42 54.33
C SER A 230 51.22 -117.06 55.21
N ASP A 231 51.93 -116.25 55.99
CA ASP A 231 52.92 -116.69 56.96
C ASP A 231 52.26 -117.45 58.12
N PHE A 232 51.15 -116.96 58.67
CA PHE A 232 50.35 -117.67 59.66
C PHE A 232 49.82 -119.00 59.13
N ARG A 233 49.40 -119.05 57.86
CA ARG A 233 48.99 -120.30 57.20
C ARG A 233 50.16 -121.25 57.05
N ALA A 234 51.34 -120.77 56.67
CA ALA A 234 52.55 -121.58 56.61
C ALA A 234 52.98 -122.07 58.00
N GLU A 235 52.86 -121.26 59.05
CA GLU A 235 53.08 -121.68 60.43
C GLU A 235 52.04 -122.69 60.90
N PHE A 236 50.77 -122.53 60.51
CA PHE A 236 49.71 -123.49 60.79
C PHE A 236 49.96 -124.81 60.07
N GLU A 237 50.36 -124.79 58.80
CA GLU A 237 50.79 -125.98 58.05
C GLU A 237 52.02 -126.62 58.70
N THR A 238 52.99 -125.82 59.18
CA THR A 238 54.17 -126.33 59.90
C THR A 238 53.77 -126.95 61.25
N THR A 239 52.81 -126.35 61.95
CA THR A 239 52.26 -126.83 63.22
C THR A 239 51.41 -128.07 63.01
N GLU A 240 50.66 -128.13 61.91
CA GLU A 240 49.89 -129.29 61.46
C GLU A 240 50.84 -130.42 61.06
N ASP A 241 51.93 -130.15 60.35
CA ASP A 241 52.97 -131.14 60.05
C ASP A 241 53.68 -131.63 61.33
N ALA A 242 53.93 -130.73 62.28
CA ALA A 242 54.48 -131.08 63.59
C ALA A 242 53.48 -131.89 64.42
N PHE A 243 52.19 -131.57 64.36
CA PHE A 243 51.11 -132.30 65.04
C PHE A 243 50.82 -133.63 64.37
N ALA A 244 50.88 -133.72 63.05
CA ALA A 244 50.79 -134.96 62.27
C ALA A 244 52.00 -135.85 62.57
N THR A 245 53.18 -135.26 62.76
CA THR A 245 54.39 -135.99 63.21
C THR A 245 54.26 -136.46 64.66
N PHE A 246 53.76 -135.63 65.57
CA PHE A 246 53.47 -136.00 66.95
C PHE A 246 52.38 -137.09 67.05
N ALA A 247 51.30 -136.97 66.29
CA ALA A 247 50.23 -137.98 66.22
C ALA A 247 50.75 -139.30 65.64
N ARG A 248 51.65 -139.24 64.66
CA ARG A 248 52.34 -140.41 64.08
C ARG A 248 53.26 -141.09 65.09
N ASP A 249 54.00 -140.34 65.90
CA ASP A 249 54.91 -140.87 66.92
C ASP A 249 54.19 -141.35 68.20
N PHE A 250 53.03 -140.77 68.54
CA PHE A 250 52.29 -141.13 69.74
C PHE A 250 51.30 -142.29 69.55
N TYR A 251 50.72 -142.48 68.35
CA TYR A 251 49.68 -143.49 68.10
C TYR A 251 50.07 -144.68 67.23
N GLY A 252 51.29 -144.75 66.66
CA GLY A 252 51.82 -146.00 66.10
C GLY A 252 51.06 -146.59 64.90
N HIS A 253 50.11 -145.87 64.30
CA HIS A 253 49.51 -146.17 62.99
C HIS A 253 49.16 -144.87 62.27
N GLY A 254 49.50 -144.81 60.97
CA GLY A 254 49.08 -143.72 60.10
C GLY A 254 47.56 -143.71 60.00
N VAL A 255 46.94 -142.63 60.48
CA VAL A 255 45.58 -142.29 60.08
C VAL A 255 45.71 -141.51 58.79
N THR A 256 45.85 -142.24 57.70
CA THR A 256 45.42 -141.73 56.41
C THR A 256 43.91 -141.83 56.34
N ALA A 257 43.32 -140.71 55.98
CA ALA A 257 42.20 -140.60 55.05
C ALA A 257 40.78 -140.78 55.58
N GLU A 258 39.95 -139.89 55.05
CA GLU A 258 38.66 -140.23 54.44
C GLU A 258 37.67 -140.98 55.31
N ALA A 259 36.76 -140.21 55.93
CA ALA A 259 35.31 -140.35 55.71
C ALA A 259 34.50 -139.49 56.69
N VAL A 260 34.25 -138.22 56.35
CA VAL A 260 32.88 -137.64 56.40
C VAL A 260 32.80 -136.61 55.27
N ALA A 261 32.71 -137.11 54.05
CA ALA A 261 32.12 -136.37 52.95
C ALA A 261 30.61 -136.68 52.93
N ALA A 262 29.85 -135.72 52.41
CA ALA A 262 28.43 -135.77 52.02
C ALA A 262 27.40 -135.28 53.06
N GLU A 263 26.96 -134.03 52.90
CA GLU A 263 25.59 -133.63 52.43
C GLU A 263 25.41 -132.13 52.74
N ALA A 264 25.36 -131.28 51.70
CA ALA A 264 24.13 -130.70 51.12
C ALA A 264 23.58 -129.56 52.01
N GLU A 265 23.49 -128.30 51.61
CA GLU A 265 22.88 -127.74 50.40
C GLU A 265 23.41 -126.31 50.19
N ALA A 266 23.38 -125.88 48.92
CA ALA A 266 23.62 -124.52 48.50
C ALA A 266 22.40 -123.63 48.79
N GLU A 267 22.63 -122.35 49.14
CA GLU A 267 21.70 -121.29 48.76
C GLU A 267 22.48 -120.08 48.25
N SER A 268 22.38 -119.90 46.93
CA SER A 268 22.37 -118.62 46.24
C SER A 268 20.96 -118.04 46.37
N LEU A 269 20.82 -116.72 46.55
CA LEU A 269 19.74 -115.81 46.05
C LEU A 269 19.88 -114.48 46.82
N SER A 270 20.18 -113.34 46.17
CA SER A 270 19.26 -112.49 45.39
C SER A 270 18.37 -111.57 46.25
N GLY A 271 18.28 -110.30 45.82
CA GLY A 271 17.38 -109.26 46.34
C GLY A 271 18.11 -107.91 46.38
N GLU A 272 18.23 -107.14 45.29
CA GLU A 272 17.18 -106.35 44.64
C GLU A 272 16.43 -105.40 45.59
N THR A 273 16.67 -104.09 45.43
CA THR A 273 15.74 -102.96 45.57
C THR A 273 16.44 -101.77 44.90
N ASP A 274 16.20 -101.49 43.62
CA ASP A 274 15.09 -100.72 43.04
C ASP A 274 14.84 -99.36 43.71
N VAL A 275 15.25 -98.32 42.97
CA VAL A 275 14.51 -97.09 42.62
C VAL A 275 13.54 -96.56 43.68
N ASP A 276 13.81 -95.35 44.19
CA ASP A 276 12.75 -94.34 44.23
C ASP A 276 13.30 -92.94 44.01
N ALA A 277 12.74 -92.30 43.00
CA ALA A 277 12.90 -90.92 42.63
C ALA A 277 11.55 -90.27 42.91
N GLU A 278 11.44 -89.55 44.03
CA GLU A 278 10.36 -88.60 44.29
C GLU A 278 11.04 -87.42 45.00
N ALA A 279 11.23 -86.27 44.34
CA ALA A 279 10.20 -85.33 43.93
C ALA A 279 9.50 -84.67 45.13
N GLU A 280 9.87 -83.40 45.31
CA GLU A 280 9.00 -82.26 45.61
C GLU A 280 8.45 -82.07 47.03
N GLY A 281 8.77 -80.91 47.60
CA GLY A 281 7.91 -80.23 48.57
C GLY A 281 8.53 -78.97 49.21
N PRO A 282 7.73 -77.91 49.47
CA PRO A 282 7.98 -76.49 49.14
C PRO A 282 8.09 -75.64 50.45
N PRO A 283 7.85 -74.31 50.56
CA PRO A 283 7.35 -73.26 49.65
C PRO A 283 8.29 -72.03 49.58
N ASP A 284 8.13 -71.05 48.68
CA ASP A 284 7.27 -69.88 48.92
C ASP A 284 7.27 -69.02 47.64
N GLU A 285 6.35 -69.31 46.73
CA GLU A 285 5.97 -68.40 45.64
C GLU A 285 4.87 -67.50 46.20
N ALA A 286 5.29 -66.30 46.62
CA ALA A 286 4.42 -65.27 47.13
C ALA A 286 4.28 -64.15 46.10
N GLY A 287 3.04 -63.96 45.64
CA GLY A 287 2.55 -62.72 45.02
C GLY A 287 2.61 -62.75 43.49
N GLY A 288 1.51 -62.71 42.75
CA GLY A 288 0.19 -62.25 43.11
C GLY A 288 -0.41 -61.62 41.86
N GLU A 289 -1.37 -62.35 41.32
CA GLU A 289 -2.44 -61.98 40.38
C GLU A 289 -2.38 -60.62 39.67
N SER A 290 -2.33 -60.76 38.34
CA SER A 290 -3.03 -59.96 37.34
C SER A 290 -4.31 -59.28 37.85
N ALA A 291 -4.33 -57.96 37.71
CA ALA A 291 -5.55 -57.16 37.68
C ALA A 291 -5.47 -56.19 36.50
N ASP A 292 -6.56 -56.20 35.72
CA ASP A 292 -7.00 -55.25 34.72
C ASP A 292 -6.43 -53.83 34.83
N THR A 293 -6.00 -53.29 33.69
CA THR A 293 -6.27 -51.90 33.36
C THR A 293 -6.70 -51.79 31.90
N GLU A 294 -8.01 -51.66 31.77
CA GLU A 294 -8.71 -51.01 30.66
C GLU A 294 -8.14 -49.61 30.37
N GLY A 295 -8.42 -49.10 29.17
CA GLY A 295 -8.51 -47.66 28.97
C GLY A 295 -7.50 -47.06 28.01
N GLU A 296 -7.41 -47.58 26.78
CA GLU A 296 -7.34 -46.66 25.65
C GLU A 296 -8.71 -45.94 25.53
N VAL A 297 -8.65 -44.69 25.09
CA VAL A 297 -9.74 -43.82 24.63
C VAL A 297 -10.63 -43.15 25.69
N SER A 298 -10.39 -41.85 25.91
CA SER A 298 -11.35 -40.71 26.10
C SER A 298 -10.55 -39.48 26.59
N ALA A 299 -10.77 -38.23 26.18
CA ALA A 299 -11.93 -37.62 25.55
C ALA A 299 -11.60 -36.22 24.97
N SER A 300 -12.32 -35.90 23.89
CA SER A 300 -12.98 -34.61 23.59
C SER A 300 -12.17 -33.33 23.40
N VAL A 301 -12.01 -32.92 22.14
CA VAL A 301 -12.58 -31.64 21.66
C VAL A 301 -13.29 -31.89 20.32
N GLU A 302 -14.60 -31.71 20.34
CA GLU A 302 -15.43 -31.61 19.14
C GLU A 302 -15.08 -30.31 18.41
N VAL A 303 -14.70 -30.40 17.14
CA VAL A 303 -14.75 -29.26 16.22
C VAL A 303 -15.94 -29.47 15.31
N GLU A 304 -17.00 -28.73 15.60
CA GLU A 304 -18.14 -28.53 14.73
C GLU A 304 -17.66 -28.06 13.36
N THR A 305 -17.76 -28.92 12.34
CA THR A 305 -17.88 -28.46 10.95
C THR A 305 -19.32 -28.01 10.74
N ALA A 306 -19.64 -26.83 11.24
CA ALA A 306 -20.84 -26.11 10.86
C ALA A 306 -20.56 -25.40 9.52
N ALA A 307 -21.13 -25.93 8.45
CA ALA A 307 -21.55 -25.09 7.35
C ALA A 307 -22.66 -24.16 7.85
N PRO A 308 -22.65 -22.88 7.44
CA PRO A 308 -23.90 -22.28 7.04
C PRO A 308 -23.80 -21.73 5.62
N ASP A 309 -24.68 -22.29 4.79
CA ASP A 309 -25.57 -21.61 3.85
C ASP A 309 -25.06 -20.29 3.24
N ALA A 310 -24.60 -20.43 1.99
CA ALA A 310 -24.65 -19.37 1.00
C ALA A 310 -26.11 -19.02 0.74
N ASP A 311 -26.55 -17.92 1.35
CA ASP A 311 -27.83 -17.30 1.05
C ASP A 311 -27.80 -16.67 -0.34
N SER A 312 -28.95 -16.78 -1.02
CA SER A 312 -29.09 -16.53 -2.44
C SER A 312 -29.52 -15.10 -2.74
N ASN A 313 -28.80 -14.45 -3.66
CA ASN A 313 -29.22 -13.43 -4.65
C ASN A 313 -29.63 -12.01 -4.16
N PRO A 314 -29.74 -11.00 -5.07
CA PRO A 314 -28.83 -10.64 -6.19
C PRO A 314 -28.64 -9.11 -6.31
N VAL A 315 -27.57 -8.65 -6.96
CA VAL A 315 -27.49 -7.36 -7.68
C VAL A 315 -26.43 -7.54 -8.77
N ASP A 316 -26.85 -7.88 -9.99
CA ASP A 316 -27.11 -6.94 -11.09
C ASP A 316 -25.96 -5.97 -11.34
N ALA A 317 -25.01 -6.43 -12.15
CA ALA A 317 -24.18 -5.58 -12.98
C ALA A 317 -23.82 -6.39 -14.23
N THR A 318 -24.55 -6.08 -15.31
CA THR A 318 -24.11 -6.31 -16.68
C THR A 318 -22.73 -5.69 -16.89
N ASP A 319 -21.73 -6.49 -17.25
CA ASP A 319 -20.96 -6.23 -18.48
C ASP A 319 -20.16 -7.47 -18.87
N GLU A 320 -20.49 -7.98 -20.05
CA GLU A 320 -19.81 -9.08 -20.72
C GLU A 320 -18.70 -8.49 -21.61
N ALA A 321 -17.50 -9.05 -21.44
CA ALA A 321 -16.48 -9.34 -22.45
C ALA A 321 -15.87 -8.14 -23.23
N GLU A 322 -14.54 -8.02 -23.35
CA GLU A 322 -13.62 -9.08 -23.77
C GLU A 322 -12.27 -9.04 -23.05
N GLU A 323 -11.77 -10.26 -22.82
CA GLU A 323 -10.45 -10.61 -22.30
C GLU A 323 -9.33 -10.61 -23.36
N LYS A 324 -8.10 -10.66 -22.83
CA LYS A 324 -6.79 -11.12 -23.35
C LYS A 324 -5.90 -10.03 -23.93
N ASN A 325 -4.62 -9.91 -23.56
CA ASN A 325 -3.63 -10.80 -22.93
C ASN A 325 -2.65 -9.88 -22.17
N GLY A 326 -2.06 -10.19 -21.01
CA GLY A 326 -1.13 -11.30 -20.80
C GLY A 326 0.33 -10.80 -20.90
N GLU A 327 0.85 -10.32 -19.76
CA GLU A 327 2.25 -10.24 -19.25
C GLU A 327 3.47 -10.23 -20.21
N GLU A 328 4.38 -9.26 -20.01
CA GLU A 328 5.81 -9.42 -19.63
C GLU A 328 6.66 -8.21 -20.04
N GLU A 329 7.53 -7.75 -19.13
CA GLU A 329 8.59 -6.78 -19.39
C GLU A 329 9.59 -7.33 -20.42
N THR A 330 9.87 -6.61 -21.52
CA THR A 330 11.20 -6.64 -22.17
C THR A 330 11.45 -5.43 -23.07
N LYS A 331 12.72 -5.05 -23.12
CA LYS A 331 13.36 -3.90 -23.75
C LYS A 331 13.09 -3.70 -25.24
N GLU A 332 13.05 -2.42 -25.63
CA GLU A 332 13.54 -1.84 -26.90
C GLU A 332 13.39 -2.71 -28.16
N GLU A 333 12.22 -2.63 -28.81
CA GLU A 333 12.13 -2.72 -30.27
C GLU A 333 11.24 -1.57 -30.76
N THR A 334 11.83 -0.64 -31.52
CA THR A 334 11.08 0.39 -32.27
C THR A 334 10.22 -0.32 -33.31
N SER A 335 8.94 -0.54 -32.99
CA SER A 335 7.98 -1.09 -33.94
C SER A 335 7.83 -0.13 -35.12
N GLU A 336 8.01 -0.66 -36.33
CA GLU A 336 8.04 0.08 -37.62
C GLU A 336 6.71 0.79 -37.96
N ASP A 337 5.71 0.73 -37.07
CA ASP A 337 4.34 1.22 -37.26
C ASP A 337 3.92 2.34 -36.29
N MET A 338 4.88 3.06 -35.70
CA MET A 338 4.57 4.20 -34.80
C MET A 338 5.25 5.49 -35.26
N ILE A 339 4.54 6.60 -35.13
CA ILE A 339 5.03 7.96 -35.43
C ILE A 339 5.21 8.76 -34.15
N GLU A 340 6.29 9.53 -34.08
CA GLU A 340 6.62 10.39 -32.95
C GLU A 340 5.86 11.72 -33.05
N CYS A 341 5.12 12.10 -32.00
CA CYS A 341 4.57 13.44 -31.87
C CYS A 341 5.68 14.43 -31.55
N ARG A 342 5.87 15.45 -32.39
CA ARG A 342 6.97 16.42 -32.22
C ARG A 342 6.78 17.39 -31.05
N VAL A 343 5.59 17.42 -30.45
CA VAL A 343 5.29 18.28 -29.29
C VAL A 343 5.67 17.59 -27.97
N CYS A 344 5.36 16.30 -27.82
CA CYS A 344 5.59 15.56 -26.58
C CYS A 344 6.68 14.49 -26.66
N GLY A 345 7.15 14.11 -27.86
CA GLY A 345 8.16 13.07 -28.06
C GLY A 345 7.65 11.64 -27.84
N GLU A 346 6.34 11.45 -27.67
CA GLU A 346 5.73 10.13 -27.51
C GLU A 346 5.35 9.52 -28.86
N TYR A 347 5.36 8.18 -28.93
CA TYR A 347 5.09 7.42 -30.14
C TYR A 347 3.62 6.96 -30.18
N TYR A 348 2.96 7.23 -31.30
CA TYR A 348 1.55 6.92 -31.51
C TYR A 348 1.33 6.16 -32.82
N GLN A 349 0.28 5.34 -32.85
CA GLN A 349 -0.20 4.72 -34.09
C GLN A 349 -0.90 5.72 -35.03
N ALA A 350 -1.35 6.86 -34.50
CA ALA A 350 -1.84 7.99 -35.28
C ALA A 350 -1.85 9.25 -34.41
N ILE A 351 -1.39 10.38 -34.95
CA ILE A 351 -1.56 11.69 -34.32
C ILE A 351 -2.96 12.17 -34.70
N THR A 352 -3.84 12.22 -33.70
CA THR A 352 -5.25 12.58 -33.88
C THR A 352 -5.54 13.96 -33.27
N GLU A 353 -6.62 14.60 -33.71
CA GLU A 353 -7.04 15.90 -33.19
C GLU A 353 -7.26 15.93 -31.67
N PRO A 354 -7.85 14.90 -31.02
CA PRO A 354 -7.96 14.86 -29.56
C PRO A 354 -6.60 14.90 -28.84
N HIS A 355 -5.56 14.30 -29.42
CA HIS A 355 -4.21 14.36 -28.87
C HIS A 355 -3.59 15.75 -29.05
N LEU A 356 -3.73 16.38 -30.23
CA LEU A 356 -3.22 17.73 -30.43
C LEU A 356 -3.94 18.79 -29.57
N GLN A 357 -5.21 18.55 -29.22
CA GLN A 357 -5.95 19.38 -28.27
C GLN A 357 -5.34 19.36 -26.87
N THR A 358 -4.65 18.29 -26.44
CA THR A 358 -3.92 18.31 -25.16
C THR A 358 -2.69 19.22 -25.19
N HIS A 359 -2.32 19.69 -26.38
CA HIS A 359 -1.25 20.64 -26.62
C HIS A 359 -1.77 22.01 -27.07
N ASP A 360 -3.07 22.28 -26.94
CA ASP A 360 -3.74 23.51 -27.42
C ASP A 360 -3.53 23.77 -28.93
N MET A 361 -3.37 22.70 -29.71
CA MET A 361 -3.12 22.75 -31.15
C MET A 361 -4.21 22.04 -31.95
N THR A 362 -4.46 22.54 -33.16
CA THR A 362 -5.27 21.84 -34.17
C THR A 362 -4.35 21.08 -35.13
N ILE A 363 -4.89 20.15 -35.92
CA ILE A 363 -4.12 19.48 -36.97
C ILE A 363 -3.49 20.49 -37.95
N GLN A 364 -4.22 21.57 -38.26
CA GLN A 364 -3.74 22.63 -39.13
C GLN A 364 -2.56 23.39 -38.50
N ALA A 365 -2.68 23.78 -37.23
CA ALA A 365 -1.60 24.45 -36.50
C ALA A 365 -0.35 23.57 -36.38
N TYR A 366 -0.53 22.27 -36.18
CA TYR A 366 0.58 21.30 -36.13
C TYR A 366 1.30 21.17 -37.48
N ARG A 367 0.57 21.18 -38.60
CA ARG A 367 1.17 21.20 -39.94
C ARG A 367 1.83 22.53 -40.29
N ASP A 368 1.25 23.65 -39.86
CA ASP A 368 1.83 24.97 -40.07
C ASP A 368 3.17 25.13 -39.32
N GLU A 369 3.30 24.53 -38.13
CA GLU A 369 4.50 24.60 -37.31
C GLU A 369 5.59 23.59 -37.72
N PHE A 370 5.22 22.35 -38.02
CA PHE A 370 6.18 21.27 -38.25
C PHE A 370 6.36 20.86 -39.73
N GLY A 371 5.55 21.43 -40.64
CA GLY A 371 5.56 21.17 -42.07
C GLY A 371 4.28 20.48 -42.56
N GLU A 372 3.81 20.84 -43.77
CA GLU A 372 2.57 20.31 -44.34
C GLU A 372 2.64 18.78 -44.60
N ASP A 373 3.86 18.28 -44.82
CA ASP A 373 4.18 16.88 -45.10
C ASP A 373 4.45 16.04 -43.83
N VAL A 374 4.12 16.54 -42.63
CA VAL A 374 4.33 15.77 -41.40
C VAL A 374 3.35 14.58 -41.34
N PRO A 375 3.86 13.34 -41.21
CA PRO A 375 3.01 12.15 -41.18
C PRO A 375 2.15 12.14 -39.93
N LEU A 376 0.84 11.97 -40.10
CA LEU A 376 -0.12 11.82 -39.00
C LEU A 376 -0.54 10.36 -38.80
N ARG A 377 -0.15 9.47 -39.72
CA ARG A 377 -0.32 8.02 -39.63
C ARG A 377 0.90 7.30 -40.22
N PRO A 378 1.23 6.10 -39.73
CA PRO A 378 2.16 5.21 -40.39
C PRO A 378 1.71 4.95 -41.84
N GLY A 379 2.55 5.32 -42.80
CA GLY A 379 2.25 5.21 -44.24
C GLY A 379 1.81 6.52 -44.93
N ASP A 380 1.56 7.60 -44.19
CA ASP A 380 1.53 8.94 -44.77
C ASP A 380 2.98 9.28 -45.19
N GLN A 381 3.30 9.18 -46.48
CA GLN A 381 4.63 9.52 -46.97
C GLN A 381 4.86 11.03 -46.85
N ALA A 382 5.99 11.41 -46.25
CA ALA A 382 6.57 12.75 -46.29
C ALA A 382 7.10 13.12 -47.69
#